data_AF-A0A318CMI5-F1
#
_entry.id   AF-A0A318CMI5-F1
#
_cell.length_a   1.000
_cell.length_b   1.000
_cell.length_c   1.000
_cell.angle_alpha   90.00
_cell.angle_beta   90.00
_cell.angle_gamma   90.00
#
_symmetry.space_group_name_H-M   'P 1'
#
loop_
_entity.id
_entity.type
_entity.pdbx_description
1 polymer ?
#
loop_
_entity_poly.entity_id
_entity_poly.type
_entity_poly.pdbx_seq_one_letter_code
_entity_poly.pdbx_strand_id
1 'polypeptide(L)' 'MIINYDLLLKRIRHKYAIPVAAAKRAEDLEDFGRPKLDAATVRAAGDKITVALKELEEGYIRIRNEEMLMILVPKVK' A
#
# COMPACT_ATOMS: atom_id res chain seq x y z
N MET A 1 2.59 13.83 -7.40
CA MET A 1 2.38 13.36 -6.01
C MET A 1 3.64 12.62 -5.56
N ILE A 2 4.07 12.74 -4.29
CA ILE A 2 5.24 12.02 -3.75
C ILE A 2 4.75 11.05 -2.68
N ILE A 3 5.14 9.77 -2.79
CA ILE A 3 4.82 8.72 -1.81
C ILE A 3 6.02 8.55 -0.87
N ASN A 4 5.79 8.60 0.44
CA ASN A 4 6.84 8.38 1.43
C ASN A 4 7.03 6.89 1.68
N TYR A 5 7.89 6.27 0.87
CA TYR A 5 8.16 4.84 0.97
C TYR A 5 8.88 4.46 2.27
N ASP A 6 9.68 5.36 2.85
CA ASP A 6 10.35 5.12 4.13
C ASP A 6 9.34 4.97 5.28
N LEU A 7 8.26 5.76 5.26
CA LEU A 7 7.17 5.64 6.22
C LEU A 7 6.44 4.30 6.08
N LEU A 8 6.20 3.86 4.84
CA LEU A 8 5.64 2.53 4.57
C LEU A 8 6.55 1.40 5.08
N LEU A 9 7.87 1.49 4.89
CA LEU A 9 8.84 0.50 5.37
C LEU A 9 8.94 0.45 6.90
N LYS A 10 8.82 1.61 7.57
CA LYS A 10 8.78 1.65 9.04
C LYS A 10 7.55 0.93 9.60
N ARG A 11 6.41 1.04 8.93
CA ARG A 11 5.15 0.39 9.35
C ARG A 11 5.11 -1.08 8.93
N ILE A 12 5.40 -1.35 7.66
CA ILE A 12 5.38 -2.67 7.03
C ILE A 12 6.83 -3.16 6.91
N ARG A 13 7.28 -3.92 7.91
CA ARG A 13 8.67 -4.44 7.98
C ARG A 13 9.06 -5.35 6.79
N HIS A 14 8.08 -5.84 6.05
CA HIS A 14 8.29 -6.76 4.92
C HIS A 14 8.30 -5.97 3.62
N LYS A 15 9.50 -5.59 3.16
CA LYS A 15 9.69 -4.73 1.97
C LYS A 15 8.96 -5.21 0.70
N TYR A 16 8.83 -6.53 0.51
CA TYR A 16 8.14 -7.13 -0.64
C TYR A 16 6.62 -7.20 -0.49
N ALA A 17 6.10 -7.08 0.73
CA ALA A 17 4.66 -7.08 0.96
C ALA A 17 4.00 -5.79 0.47
N ILE A 18 4.73 -4.67 0.49
CA ILE A 18 4.28 -3.36 0.00
C ILE A 18 3.91 -3.39 -1.49
N PRO A 19 4.81 -3.75 -2.42
CA PRO A 19 4.49 -3.77 -3.85
C PRO A 19 3.43 -4.81 -4.19
N VAL A 20 3.41 -5.97 -3.51
CA VAL A 20 2.37 -7.00 -3.72
C VAL A 20 0.99 -6.48 -3.32
N ALA A 21 0.89 -5.80 -2.17
CA ALA A 21 -0.36 -5.22 -1.71
C ALA A 21 -0.83 -4.08 -2.63
N ALA A 22 0.09 -3.23 -3.08
CA ALA A 22 -0.20 -2.15 -4.01
C ALA A 22 -0.66 -2.67 -5.37
N ALA A 23 0.00 -3.69 -5.93
CA ALA A 23 -0.37 -4.30 -7.21
C ALA A 23 -1.77 -4.92 -7.16
N LYS A 24 -2.03 -5.76 -6.15
CA LYS A 24 -3.36 -6.37 -5.97
C LYS A 24 -4.46 -5.31 -5.84
N ARG A 25 -4.18 -4.23 -5.11
CA ARG A 25 -5.14 -3.14 -4.96
C ARG A 25 -5.33 -2.35 -6.26
N ALA A 26 -4.28 -2.17 -7.06
CA ALA A 26 -4.39 -1.50 -8.34
C ALA A 26 -5.22 -2.34 -9.34
N GLU A 27 -5.08 -3.68 -9.33
CA GLU A 27 -5.95 -4.60 -10.07
C GLU A 27 -7.41 -4.43 -9.65
N ASP A 28 -7.71 -4.39 -8.34
CA ASP A 28 -9.06 -4.13 -7.86
C ASP A 28 -9.61 -2.79 -8.39
N LEU A 29 -8.78 -1.74 -8.48
CA LEU A 29 -9.16 -0.43 -9.04
C LEU A 29 -9.37 -0.48 -10.57
N GLU A 30 -8.83 -1.49 -11.27
CA GLU A 30 -9.17 -1.74 -12.68
C GLU A 30 -10.52 -2.42 -12.82
N ASP A 31 -10.79 -3.42 -11.97
CA ASP A 31 -12.00 -4.23 -11.97
C ASP A 31 -13.18 -3.54 -11.25
N PHE A 32 -13.36 -2.23 -11.45
CA PHE A 32 -14.43 -1.39 -10.85
C PHE A 32 -14.27 -1.02 -9.37
N GLY A 33 -13.11 -1.26 -8.77
CA GLY A 33 -12.81 -0.83 -7.42
C GLY A 33 -12.85 0.69 -7.27
N ARG A 34 -13.53 1.16 -6.22
CA ARG A 34 -13.57 2.59 -5.90
C ARG A 34 -12.34 2.98 -5.06
N PRO A 35 -11.64 4.06 -5.43
CA PRO A 35 -10.59 4.62 -4.59
C PRO A 35 -11.21 5.19 -3.30
N LYS A 36 -10.48 5.05 -2.20
CA LYS A 36 -10.81 5.58 -0.87
C LYS A 36 -10.22 6.97 -0.62
N LEU A 37 -9.47 7.49 -1.58
CA LEU A 37 -8.91 8.84 -1.57
C LEU A 37 -9.91 9.84 -2.15
N ASP A 38 -9.69 11.12 -1.87
CA ASP A 38 -10.45 12.20 -2.47
C ASP A 38 -10.15 12.36 -3.97
N ALA A 39 -11.11 12.93 -4.70
CA ALA A 39 -11.02 13.07 -6.15
C ALA A 39 -9.83 13.95 -6.61
N ALA A 40 -9.36 14.88 -5.78
CA ALA A 40 -8.22 15.72 -6.13
C ALA A 40 -6.92 14.91 -6.07
N THR A 41 -6.73 14.11 -5.01
CA THR A 41 -5.58 13.22 -4.87
C THR A 41 -5.55 12.14 -5.96
N VAL A 42 -6.70 11.55 -6.32
CA VAL A 42 -6.78 10.57 -7.41
C VAL A 42 -6.38 11.19 -8.76
N ARG A 43 -6.84 12.41 -9.06
CA ARG A 43 -6.42 13.12 -10.28
C ARG A 43 -4.93 13.45 -10.29
N ALA A 44 -4.35 13.75 -9.12
CA ALA A 44 -2.93 14.07 -9.00
C ALA A 44 -2.00 12.83 -9.04
N ALA A 45 -2.55 11.62 -8.89
CA ALA A 45 -1.79 10.39 -8.88
C ALA A 45 -1.33 9.95 -10.28
N GLY A 46 -2.13 10.21 -11.32
CA GLY A 46 -1.82 9.84 -12.70
C GLY A 46 -2.04 8.35 -13.03
N ASP A 47 -1.79 7.45 -12.09
CA ASP A 47 -1.94 6.00 -12.26
C ASP A 47 -2.49 5.29 -11.01
N LYS A 48 -3.03 4.08 -11.21
CA LYS A 48 -3.69 3.29 -10.14
C LYS A 48 -2.73 2.72 -9.10
N ILE A 49 -1.47 2.48 -9.47
CA ILE A 49 -0.45 2.00 -8.51
C ILE A 49 -0.15 3.12 -7.51
N THR A 50 0.02 4.34 -8.00
CA THR A 50 0.24 5.49 -7.13
C THR A 50 -0.96 5.78 -6.22
N VAL A 51 -2.20 5.59 -6.71
CA VAL A 51 -3.41 5.63 -5.85
C VAL A 51 -3.36 4.54 -4.77
N ALA A 52 -3.06 3.30 -5.13
CA ALA A 52 -3.00 2.19 -4.18
C ALA A 52 -1.90 2.38 -3.11
N LEU A 53 -0.72 2.85 -3.50
CA LEU A 53 0.36 3.17 -2.58
C LEU A 53 0.00 4.31 -1.64
N LYS A 54 -0.76 5.30 -2.11
CA LYS A 54 -1.23 6.41 -1.30
C LYS A 54 -2.32 5.98 -0.31
N GLU A 55 -3.26 5.13 -0.74
CA GLU A 55 -4.22 4.49 0.15
C GLU A 55 -3.52 3.65 1.24
N LEU A 56 -2.43 2.97 0.87
CA LEU A 56 -1.61 2.21 1.81
C LEU A 56 -0.95 3.17 2.79
N GLU A 57 -0.29 4.22 2.31
CA GLU A 57 0.39 5.22 3.16
C GLU A 57 -0.55 5.81 4.22
N GLU A 58 -1.74 6.25 3.80
CA GLU A 58 -2.75 6.84 4.70
C GLU A 58 -3.50 5.81 5.57
N GLY A 59 -3.28 4.51 5.34
CA GLY A 59 -3.80 3.43 6.17
C GLY A 59 -5.26 3.05 5.89
N TYR A 60 -5.83 3.50 4.76
CA TYR A 60 -7.16 3.12 4.29
C TYR A 60 -7.23 1.66 3.83
N ILE A 61 -6.08 1.11 3.42
CA ILE A 61 -5.89 -0.31 3.15
C ILE A 61 -4.80 -0.85 4.08
N ARG A 62 -4.96 -2.11 4.48
CA ARG A 62 -4.02 -2.84 5.35
C ARG A 62 -3.76 -4.20 4.74
N ILE A 63 -2.58 -4.75 5.02
CA ILE A 63 -2.25 -6.11 4.61
C ILE A 63 -2.95 -7.05 5.60
N ARG A 64 -3.89 -7.89 5.14
CA ARG A 64 -4.69 -8.75 6.03
C ARG A 64 -3.85 -9.61 6.98
N ASN A 65 -2.67 -10.08 6.53
CA ASN A 65 -1.77 -10.92 7.33
C ASN A 65 -0.63 -10.12 8.00
N GLU A 66 -0.77 -8.80 8.16
CA GLU A 66 0.28 -7.95 8.76
C GLU A 66 0.69 -8.44 10.16
N GLU A 67 -0.25 -8.96 10.95
CA GLU A 67 0.02 -9.57 12.26
C GLU A 67 0.90 -10.83 12.16
N MET A 68 0.62 -11.73 11.21
CA MET A 68 1.46 -12.90 10.95
C MET A 68 2.86 -12.49 10.48
N LEU A 69 2.96 -11.44 9.65
CA LEU A 69 4.25 -10.92 9.19
C LEU A 69 5.06 -10.34 10.36
N MET A 70 4.42 -9.70 11.35
CA MET A 70 5.12 -9.24 12.56
C MET A 70 5.73 -10.38 13.39
N ILE A 71 5.16 -11.58 13.34
CA ILE A 71 5.66 -12.76 14.06
C ILE A 71 6.84 -13.40 13.31
N LEU A 72 6.89 -13.29 11.98
CA LEU A 72 7.91 -13.90 11.13
C LEU A 72 9.21 -13.09 11.03
N VAL A 73 9.43 -12.09 11.90
CA VAL A 73 10.67 -11.31 11.91
C VAL A 73 11.85 -12.25 12.16
N PRO A 74 12.77 -12.41 11.20
CA PRO A 74 13.89 -13.33 11.37
C PRO A 74 14.78 -12.85 12.51
N LYS A 75 15.06 -13.71 13.48
CA LYS A 75 16.11 -13.48 14.47
C LYS A 75 17.47 -13.70 13.80
N VAL A 76 17.90 -12.77 12.96
CA VAL A 76 19.26 -12.78 12.43
C VAL A 76 20.15 -12.15 13.50
N LYS A 77 21.13 -12.93 13.98
CA LYS A 77 22.23 -12.43 14.82
C LYS A 77 23.27 -11.75 13.95
#